data_AF-A0A2T3E7J6-F1
#
_entry.id   AF-A0A2T3E7J6-F1
#
_cell.length_a   1.000
_cell.length_b   1.000
_cell.length_c   1.000
_cell.angle_alpha   90.00
_cell.angle_beta   90.00
_cell.angle_gamma   90.00
#
_symmetry.space_group_name_H-M   'P 1'
#
loop_
_entity.id
_entity.type
_entity.pdbx_description
1 polymer ?
#
loop_
_entity_poly.entity_id
_entity_poly.type
_entity_poly.pdbx_seq_one_letter_code
_entity_poly.pdbx_strand_id
1 'polypeptide(L)'
;MIKFAGLGRLAAATILLSGIAFGSVNAQEVSEDQIKAARAAINALGITNQFDNILPNLAEQLKSTMIQANPNFGDAINSTVDATALALAPRRADLEREAAITYAKAFSADELKAIADFYNSAAGKKLLKDGPLATRELYKAADIWSQGISRDLAKQSNDALQKVVKQPVVTPDAGAAAQSAPKQ
;
A
#
# COMPACT_ATOMS: atom_id res chain seq x y z
N MET A 1 37.99 68.87 -0.14
CA MET A 1 36.66 68.39 -0.58
C MET A 1 36.23 67.31 0.43
N ILE A 2 35.71 67.75 1.58
CA ILE A 2 34.29 67.90 1.98
C ILE A 2 33.62 66.55 2.29
N LYS A 3 33.18 66.46 3.55
CA LYS A 3 32.60 65.33 4.29
C LYS A 3 31.15 65.07 3.89
N PHE A 4 30.71 63.81 3.89
CA PHE A 4 29.30 63.44 3.79
C PHE A 4 28.68 63.26 5.19
N ALA A 5 27.63 64.02 5.47
CA ALA A 5 26.74 63.85 6.61
C ALA A 5 25.29 64.19 6.18
N GLY A 6 24.31 63.48 6.75
CA GLY A 6 22.85 63.73 6.60
C GLY A 6 22.13 62.56 5.90
N LEU A 7 21.49 61.57 6.55
CA LEU A 7 20.39 61.53 7.54
C LEU A 7 18.97 61.63 6.91
N GLY A 8 18.14 60.60 7.12
CA GLY A 8 16.67 60.62 6.89
C GLY A 8 16.10 59.23 6.54
N ARG A 9 15.75 58.38 7.52
CA ARG A 9 14.42 58.21 8.16
C ARG A 9 13.45 57.24 7.43
N LEU A 10 13.31 56.06 8.05
CA LEU A 10 12.10 55.27 8.34
C LEU A 10 11.06 55.00 7.23
N ALA A 11 10.92 53.71 6.88
CA ALA A 11 9.62 53.06 6.74
C ALA A 11 9.76 51.57 7.14
N ALA A 12 9.15 51.22 8.27
CA ALA A 12 8.96 49.85 8.70
C ALA A 12 7.90 49.19 7.82
N ALA A 13 8.22 48.04 7.23
CA ALA A 13 7.23 47.09 6.74
C ALA A 13 7.50 45.76 7.46
N THR A 14 6.60 45.44 8.36
CA THR A 14 6.50 44.24 9.18
C THR A 14 6.51 42.99 8.30
N ILE A 15 7.57 42.18 8.39
CA ILE A 15 7.52 40.80 7.90
C ILE A 15 6.75 40.02 8.96
N LEU A 16 5.48 39.71 8.68
CA LEU A 16 4.77 38.66 9.37
C LEU A 16 5.49 37.34 9.05
N LEU A 17 6.40 36.92 9.93
CA LEU A 17 6.82 35.53 10.00
C LEU A 17 5.59 34.72 10.43
N SER A 18 4.79 34.28 9.46
CA SER A 18 3.83 33.21 9.66
C SER A 18 4.62 31.96 10.03
N GLY A 19 4.71 31.69 11.33
CA GLY A 19 5.30 30.48 11.86
C GLY A 19 4.57 29.29 11.26
N ILE A 20 5.33 28.44 10.57
CA ILE A 20 4.95 27.05 10.42
C ILE A 20 5.10 26.46 11.82
N ALA A 21 4.01 26.54 12.59
CA ALA A 21 3.83 25.70 13.75
C ALA A 21 3.76 24.28 13.22
N PHE A 22 4.91 23.61 13.13
CA PHE A 22 4.95 22.17 13.33
C PHE A 22 4.47 21.97 14.75
N GLY A 23 3.14 21.84 14.90
CA GLY A 23 2.50 21.55 16.15
C GLY A 23 3.23 20.37 16.76
N SER A 24 3.64 20.53 18.01
CA SER A 24 4.12 19.44 18.84
C SER A 24 3.19 18.25 18.60
N VAL A 25 3.76 17.16 18.08
CA VAL A 25 3.15 15.83 18.17
C VAL A 25 3.09 15.56 19.68
N ASN A 26 2.04 16.08 20.31
CA ASN A 26 1.56 15.53 21.54
C ASN A 26 1.22 14.09 21.17
N ALA A 27 1.80 13.13 21.88
CA ALA A 27 1.33 11.76 21.88
C ALA A 27 -0.07 11.74 22.52
N GLN A 28 -1.02 12.42 21.88
CA GLN A 28 -2.41 12.43 22.25
C GLN A 28 -2.86 11.00 22.03
N GLU A 29 -3.24 10.36 23.11
CA GLU A 29 -3.88 9.06 23.08
C GLU A 29 -5.05 9.14 22.09
N VAL A 30 -5.13 8.17 21.18
CA VAL A 30 -6.15 8.13 20.14
C VAL A 30 -7.52 8.11 20.81
N SER A 31 -8.41 9.04 20.44
CA SER A 31 -9.75 9.08 21.04
C SER A 31 -10.62 7.90 20.59
N GLU A 32 -11.59 7.50 21.41
CA GLU A 32 -12.55 6.44 21.06
C GLU A 32 -13.32 6.75 19.77
N ASP A 33 -13.63 8.03 19.50
CA ASP A 33 -14.28 8.44 18.26
C ASP A 33 -13.37 8.24 17.04
N GLN A 34 -12.06 8.49 17.17
CA GLN A 34 -11.09 8.19 16.12
C GLN A 34 -10.95 6.68 15.91
N ILE A 35 -10.93 5.88 16.98
CA ILE A 35 -10.92 4.40 16.89
C ILE A 35 -12.16 3.91 16.14
N LYS A 36 -13.34 4.48 16.44
CA LYS A 36 -14.59 4.13 15.75
C LYS A 36 -14.55 4.48 14.27
N ALA A 37 -14.06 5.68 13.92
CA ALA A 37 -13.88 6.09 12.53
C ALA A 37 -12.89 5.17 11.79
N ALA A 38 -11.79 4.80 12.45
CA ALA A 38 -10.79 3.88 11.89
C ALA A 38 -11.37 2.49 11.64
N ARG A 39 -12.16 1.95 12.57
CA ARG A 39 -12.87 0.67 12.38
C ARG A 39 -13.81 0.71 11.17
N ALA A 40 -14.55 1.81 11.00
CA ALA A 40 -15.43 1.98 9.85
C ALA A 40 -14.64 1.99 8.52
N ALA A 41 -13.51 2.68 8.47
CA ALA A 41 -12.63 2.72 7.31
C ALA A 41 -12.02 1.35 6.99
N ILE A 42 -11.48 0.67 8.01
CA ILE A 42 -10.90 -0.68 7.88
C ILE A 42 -11.94 -1.67 7.34
N ASN A 43 -13.16 -1.64 7.88
CA ASN A 43 -14.25 -2.50 7.43
C ASN A 43 -14.65 -2.19 5.97
N ALA A 44 -14.74 -0.91 5.61
CA ALA A 44 -15.05 -0.50 4.23
C ALA A 44 -13.97 -0.97 3.23
N LEU A 45 -12.71 -0.95 3.66
CA LEU A 45 -11.56 -1.41 2.87
C LEU A 45 -11.45 -2.95 2.80
N GLY A 46 -11.99 -3.67 3.81
CA GLY A 46 -11.90 -5.12 3.90
C GLY A 46 -10.48 -5.66 4.15
N ILE A 47 -9.56 -4.82 4.62
CA ILE A 47 -8.13 -5.10 4.73
C ILE A 47 -7.75 -5.97 5.93
N THR A 48 -8.70 -6.36 6.78
CA THR A 48 -8.49 -7.32 7.86
C THR A 48 -9.21 -8.65 7.60
N ASN A 49 -9.94 -8.78 6.48
CA ASN A 49 -10.74 -9.98 6.17
C ASN A 49 -9.88 -11.25 6.05
N GLN A 50 -8.64 -11.12 5.59
CA GLN A 50 -7.72 -12.25 5.51
C GLN A 50 -7.29 -12.77 6.89
N PHE A 51 -7.39 -11.95 7.94
CA PHE A 51 -7.05 -12.34 9.31
C PHE A 51 -8.07 -13.29 9.93
N ASP A 52 -9.27 -13.39 9.36
CA ASP A 52 -10.31 -14.37 9.74
C ASP A 52 -9.80 -15.81 9.67
N ASN A 53 -8.84 -16.08 8.79
CA ASN A 53 -8.26 -17.42 8.61
C ASN A 53 -7.15 -17.76 9.61
N ILE A 54 -6.65 -16.82 10.42
CA ILE A 54 -5.54 -17.06 11.35
C ILE A 54 -5.90 -18.17 12.34
N LEU A 55 -7.03 -18.03 13.02
CA LEU A 55 -7.42 -18.98 14.07
C LEU A 55 -7.77 -20.38 13.51
N PRO A 56 -8.55 -20.53 12.42
CA PRO A 56 -8.73 -21.81 11.76
C PRO A 56 -7.43 -22.48 11.34
N ASN A 57 -6.50 -21.73 10.73
CA ASN A 57 -5.21 -22.29 10.28
C ASN A 57 -4.35 -22.78 11.46
N LEU A 58 -4.32 -22.02 12.57
CA LEU A 58 -3.64 -22.44 13.79
C LEU A 58 -4.28 -23.69 14.40
N ALA A 59 -5.61 -23.79 14.39
CA ALA A 59 -6.33 -24.95 14.89
C ALA A 59 -6.01 -26.20 14.07
N GLU A 60 -6.05 -26.11 12.74
CA GLU A 60 -5.70 -27.23 11.85
C GLU A 60 -4.24 -27.67 12.00
N GLN A 61 -3.31 -26.72 12.09
CA GLN A 61 -1.90 -27.03 12.34
C GLN A 61 -1.72 -27.76 13.67
N LEU A 62 -2.42 -27.33 14.71
CA LEU A 62 -2.37 -27.96 16.04
C LEU A 62 -2.95 -29.38 16.00
N LYS A 63 -4.11 -29.58 15.35
CA LYS A 63 -4.72 -30.91 15.16
C LYS A 63 -3.74 -31.85 14.46
N SER A 64 -3.17 -31.44 13.33
CA SER A 64 -2.21 -32.26 12.57
C SER A 64 -1.04 -32.70 13.46
N THR A 65 -0.49 -31.77 14.25
CA THR A 65 0.63 -32.04 15.16
C THR A 65 0.23 -33.01 16.27
N MET A 66 -0.91 -32.79 16.92
CA MET A 66 -1.36 -33.62 18.05
C MET A 66 -1.78 -35.02 17.61
N ILE A 67 -2.43 -35.16 16.44
CA ILE A 67 -2.85 -36.45 15.88
C ILE A 67 -1.62 -37.27 15.49
N GLN A 68 -0.61 -36.65 14.88
CA GLN A 68 0.65 -37.32 14.58
C GLN A 68 1.32 -37.88 15.84
N ALA A 69 1.32 -37.09 16.93
CA ALA A 69 1.89 -37.51 18.21
C ALA A 69 1.01 -38.55 18.94
N ASN A 70 -0.30 -38.54 18.72
CA ASN A 70 -1.27 -39.37 19.42
C ASN A 70 -2.36 -39.93 18.48
N PRO A 71 -2.02 -40.90 17.61
CA PRO A 71 -2.90 -41.33 16.52
C PRO A 71 -4.21 -41.98 17.00
N ASN A 72 -4.24 -42.52 18.22
CA ASN A 72 -5.43 -43.17 18.79
C ASN A 72 -6.49 -42.18 19.30
N PHE A 73 -6.20 -40.87 19.34
CA PHE A 73 -7.10 -39.85 19.90
C PHE A 73 -7.61 -38.84 18.87
N GLY A 74 -7.63 -39.19 17.58
CA GLY A 74 -7.99 -38.28 16.48
C GLY A 74 -9.30 -37.52 16.69
N ASP A 75 -10.40 -38.22 16.96
CA ASP A 75 -11.72 -37.60 17.15
C ASP A 75 -11.77 -36.69 18.39
N ALA A 76 -11.15 -37.13 19.49
CA ALA A 76 -11.09 -36.35 20.73
C ALA A 76 -10.25 -35.07 20.55
N ILE A 77 -9.12 -35.17 19.83
CA ILE A 77 -8.28 -34.02 19.48
C ILE A 77 -9.06 -33.04 18.60
N ASN A 78 -9.71 -33.52 17.53
CA ASN A 78 -10.49 -32.67 16.63
C ASN A 78 -11.56 -31.90 17.40
N SER A 79 -12.41 -32.61 18.15
CA SER A 79 -13.49 -31.99 18.92
C SER A 79 -12.98 -31.00 19.98
N THR A 80 -11.88 -31.32 20.67
CA THR A 80 -11.32 -30.47 21.73
C THR A 80 -10.70 -29.20 21.15
N VAL A 81 -9.90 -29.33 20.08
CA VAL A 81 -9.26 -28.19 19.43
C VAL A 81 -10.31 -27.28 18.78
N ASP A 82 -11.35 -27.84 18.15
CA ASP A 82 -12.45 -27.04 17.59
C ASP A 82 -13.22 -26.26 18.65
N ALA A 83 -13.59 -26.91 19.75
CA ALA A 83 -14.26 -26.23 20.85
C ALA A 83 -13.38 -25.11 21.46
N THR A 84 -12.08 -25.37 21.58
CA THR A 84 -11.12 -24.38 22.10
C THR A 84 -10.94 -23.22 21.13
N ALA A 85 -10.82 -23.49 19.82
CA ALA A 85 -10.73 -22.46 18.80
C ALA A 85 -11.99 -21.58 18.80
N LEU A 86 -13.18 -22.19 18.89
CA LEU A 86 -14.44 -21.43 19.00
C LEU A 86 -14.46 -20.52 20.23
N ALA A 87 -13.99 -21.00 21.38
CA ALA A 87 -13.88 -20.21 22.60
C ALA A 87 -12.87 -19.05 22.49
N LEU A 88 -11.85 -19.17 21.63
CA LEU A 88 -10.84 -18.13 21.36
C LEU A 88 -11.28 -17.12 20.29
N ALA A 89 -12.33 -17.40 19.51
CA ALA A 89 -12.81 -16.53 18.43
C ALA A 89 -13.02 -15.05 18.85
N PRO A 90 -13.54 -14.72 20.06
CA PRO A 90 -13.70 -13.33 20.48
C PRO A 90 -12.40 -12.50 20.53
N ARG A 91 -11.22 -13.15 20.63
CA ARG A 91 -9.91 -12.47 20.62
C ARG A 91 -9.63 -11.75 19.30
N ARG A 92 -10.41 -12.01 18.26
CA ARG A 92 -10.38 -11.21 17.03
C ARG A 92 -10.59 -9.72 17.29
N ALA A 93 -11.43 -9.37 18.27
CA ALA A 93 -11.70 -7.98 18.61
C ALA A 93 -10.44 -7.22 19.09
N ASP A 94 -9.46 -7.93 19.65
CA ASP A 94 -8.19 -7.33 20.08
C ASP A 94 -7.34 -6.94 18.87
N LEU A 95 -7.24 -7.82 17.87
CA LEU A 95 -6.57 -7.51 16.61
C LEU A 95 -7.25 -6.33 15.87
N GLU A 96 -8.58 -6.30 15.83
CA GLU A 96 -9.32 -5.18 15.22
C GLU A 96 -9.10 -3.86 15.97
N ARG A 97 -8.91 -3.89 17.29
CA ARG A 97 -8.57 -2.70 18.07
C ARG A 97 -7.16 -2.20 17.73
N GLU A 98 -6.17 -3.08 17.68
CA GLU A 98 -4.80 -2.70 17.30
C GLU A 98 -4.72 -2.14 15.88
N ALA A 99 -5.44 -2.75 14.94
CA ALA A 99 -5.56 -2.24 13.57
C ALA A 99 -6.19 -0.82 13.55
N ALA A 100 -7.27 -0.62 14.30
CA ALA A 100 -7.93 0.68 14.41
C ALA A 100 -7.03 1.75 15.02
N ILE A 101 -6.28 1.44 16.09
CA ILE A 101 -5.31 2.36 16.69
C ILE A 101 -4.23 2.73 15.67
N THR A 102 -3.75 1.76 14.89
CA THR A 102 -2.74 2.00 13.85
C THR A 102 -3.25 2.96 12.78
N TYR A 103 -4.48 2.77 12.30
CA TYR A 103 -5.12 3.65 11.31
C TYR A 103 -5.41 5.05 11.86
N ALA A 104 -5.90 5.13 13.09
CA ALA A 104 -6.22 6.40 13.74
C ALA A 104 -4.98 7.25 14.07
N LYS A 105 -3.80 6.64 14.18
CA LYS A 105 -2.51 7.36 14.26
C LYS A 105 -2.04 7.91 12.90
N ALA A 106 -2.47 7.29 11.80
CA ALA A 106 -2.03 7.64 10.45
C ALA A 106 -2.94 8.67 9.77
N PHE A 107 -4.21 8.71 10.14
CA PHE A 107 -5.24 9.52 9.49
C PHE A 107 -6.07 10.28 10.52
N SER A 108 -6.50 11.48 10.16
CA SER A 108 -7.50 12.23 10.94
C SER A 108 -8.88 11.56 10.87
N ALA A 109 -9.77 11.92 11.80
CA ALA A 109 -11.14 11.39 11.85
C ALA A 109 -11.92 11.68 10.55
N ASP A 110 -11.74 12.88 9.98
CA ASP A 110 -12.41 13.29 8.75
C ASP A 110 -11.92 12.50 7.53
N GLU A 111 -10.61 12.24 7.44
CA GLU A 111 -10.04 11.40 6.38
C GLU A 111 -10.53 9.95 6.49
N LEU A 112 -10.54 9.39 7.70
CA LEU A 112 -11.08 8.04 7.94
C LEU A 112 -12.54 7.94 7.53
N LYS A 113 -13.34 8.97 7.86
CA LYS A 113 -14.74 9.05 7.43
C LYS A 113 -14.85 9.12 5.91
N ALA A 114 -14.06 9.97 5.24
CA ALA A 114 -14.08 10.10 3.79
C ALA A 114 -13.68 8.79 3.08
N ILE A 115 -12.66 8.09 3.60
CA ILE A 115 -12.26 6.76 3.14
C ILE A 115 -13.43 5.77 3.27
N ALA A 116 -14.04 5.70 4.45
CA ALA A 116 -15.17 4.81 4.69
C ALA A 116 -16.35 5.10 3.76
N ASP A 117 -16.70 6.38 3.56
CA ASP A 117 -17.81 6.81 2.71
C ASP A 117 -17.54 6.46 1.24
N PHE A 118 -16.32 6.69 0.73
CA PHE A 118 -15.95 6.36 -0.64
C PHE A 118 -16.00 4.84 -0.89
N TYR A 119 -15.33 4.04 -0.06
CA TYR A 119 -15.26 2.59 -0.27
C TYR A 119 -16.59 1.87 0.00
N ASN A 120 -17.53 2.49 0.73
CA ASN A 120 -18.90 1.99 0.83
C ASN A 120 -19.79 2.33 -0.37
N SER A 121 -19.42 3.31 -1.20
CA SER A 121 -20.16 3.67 -2.41
C SER A 121 -20.15 2.54 -3.45
N ALA A 122 -21.10 2.57 -4.40
CA ALA A 122 -21.14 1.60 -5.49
C ALA A 122 -19.84 1.60 -6.32
N ALA A 123 -19.26 2.77 -6.58
CA ALA A 123 -18.01 2.91 -7.31
C ALA A 123 -16.82 2.38 -6.50
N GLY A 124 -16.74 2.71 -5.20
CA GLY A 124 -15.67 2.25 -4.31
C GLY A 124 -15.67 0.72 -4.15
N LYS A 125 -16.84 0.11 -3.95
CA LYS A 125 -16.97 -1.36 -3.91
C LYS A 125 -16.58 -2.01 -5.23
N LYS A 126 -16.97 -1.41 -6.36
CA LYS A 126 -16.56 -1.90 -7.69
C LYS A 126 -15.04 -1.79 -7.87
N LEU A 127 -14.42 -0.71 -7.40
CA LEU A 127 -12.97 -0.54 -7.45
C LEU A 127 -12.23 -1.59 -6.63
N LEU A 128 -12.69 -1.90 -5.41
CA LEU A 128 -12.08 -2.96 -4.59
C LEU A 128 -12.17 -4.33 -5.28
N LYS A 129 -13.32 -4.63 -5.90
CA LYS A 129 -13.56 -5.92 -6.57
C LYS A 129 -12.82 -6.05 -7.90
N ASP A 130 -12.93 -5.04 -8.77
CA ASP A 130 -12.51 -5.13 -10.17
C ASP A 130 -11.20 -4.37 -10.46
N GLY A 131 -10.72 -3.56 -9.51
CA GLY A 131 -9.47 -2.81 -9.63
C GLY A 131 -8.26 -3.69 -9.92
N PRO A 132 -8.01 -4.79 -9.19
CA PRO A 132 -6.90 -5.70 -9.48
C PRO A 132 -6.94 -6.27 -10.91
N LEU A 133 -8.15 -6.56 -11.41
CA LEU A 133 -8.36 -7.01 -12.78
C LEU A 133 -8.01 -5.91 -13.79
N ALA A 134 -8.50 -4.70 -13.58
CA ALA A 134 -8.18 -3.55 -14.43
C ALA A 134 -6.68 -3.24 -14.45
N THR A 135 -6.02 -3.26 -13.29
CA THR A 135 -4.57 -3.08 -13.15
C THR A 135 -3.79 -4.15 -13.91
N ARG A 136 -4.22 -5.41 -13.85
CA ARG A 136 -3.60 -6.49 -14.63
C ARG A 136 -3.68 -6.22 -16.13
N GLU A 137 -4.85 -5.80 -16.63
CA GLU A 137 -4.99 -5.48 -18.06
C GLU A 137 -4.18 -4.25 -18.47
N LEU A 138 -4.07 -3.24 -17.59
CA LEU A 138 -3.18 -2.09 -17.80
C LEU A 138 -1.71 -2.52 -17.98
N TYR A 139 -1.20 -3.42 -17.12
CA TYR A 139 0.17 -3.91 -17.24
C TYR A 139 0.41 -4.72 -18.52
N LYS A 140 -0.57 -5.50 -18.99
CA LYS A 140 -0.47 -6.17 -20.30
C LYS A 140 -0.35 -5.17 -21.45
N ALA A 141 -1.13 -4.08 -21.41
CA ALA A 141 -1.05 -3.05 -22.43
C ALA A 141 0.33 -2.34 -22.42
N ALA A 142 0.87 -2.08 -21.22
CA ALA A 142 2.21 -1.51 -21.06
C ALA A 142 3.30 -2.44 -21.62
N ASP A 143 3.20 -3.75 -21.40
CA ASP A 143 4.14 -4.74 -21.95
C ASP A 143 4.16 -4.71 -23.49
N ILE A 144 2.98 -4.77 -24.13
CA ILE A 144 2.84 -4.72 -25.60
C ILE A 144 3.42 -3.40 -26.15
N TRP A 145 3.08 -2.28 -25.52
CA TRP A 145 3.61 -0.97 -25.91
C TRP A 145 5.14 -0.94 -25.81
N SER A 146 5.71 -1.47 -24.72
CA SER A 146 7.16 -1.49 -24.49
C SER A 146 7.91 -2.33 -25.54
N GLN A 147 7.34 -3.46 -25.95
CA GLN A 147 7.91 -4.30 -27.02
C GLN A 147 7.91 -3.55 -28.36
N GLY A 148 6.86 -2.78 -28.65
CA GLY A 148 6.80 -1.91 -29.82
C GLY A 148 7.89 -0.85 -29.82
N ILE A 149 8.00 -0.10 -28.71
CA ILE A 149 9.02 0.93 -28.54
C ILE A 149 10.44 0.34 -28.62
N SER A 150 10.69 -0.83 -28.02
CA SER A 150 11.99 -1.49 -28.07
C SER A 150 12.41 -1.81 -29.51
N ARG A 151 11.51 -2.39 -30.30
CA ARG A 151 11.76 -2.68 -31.72
C ARG A 151 12.06 -1.40 -32.51
N ASP A 152 11.25 -0.37 -32.31
CA ASP A 152 11.38 0.88 -33.06
C ASP A 152 12.66 1.62 -32.66
N LEU A 153 13.01 1.63 -31.37
CA LEU A 153 14.24 2.20 -30.84
C LEU A 153 15.47 1.48 -31.41
N ALA A 154 15.46 0.14 -31.43
CA ALA A 154 16.55 -0.66 -31.99
C ALA A 154 16.74 -0.33 -33.48
N LYS A 155 15.65 -0.31 -34.26
CA LYS A 155 15.70 0.00 -35.69
C LYS A 155 16.25 1.40 -35.94
N GLN A 156 15.66 2.42 -35.31
CA GLN A 156 16.04 3.80 -35.55
C GLN A 156 17.47 4.10 -35.09
N SER A 157 17.89 3.51 -33.96
CA SER A 157 19.26 3.64 -33.47
C SER A 157 20.25 3.02 -34.45
N ASN A 158 19.94 1.84 -35.00
CA ASN A 158 20.77 1.18 -36.01
C ASN A 158 20.85 2.01 -37.31
N ASP A 159 19.72 2.50 -37.82
CA ASP A 159 19.67 3.36 -39.01
C ASP A 159 20.49 4.65 -38.81
N ALA A 160 20.41 5.27 -37.63
CA ALA A 160 21.19 6.45 -37.29
C ALA A 160 22.68 6.13 -37.18
N LEU A 161 23.03 5.01 -36.53
CA LEU A 161 24.42 4.61 -36.34
C LEU A 161 25.10 4.25 -37.65
N GLN A 162 24.43 3.57 -38.58
CA GLN A 162 24.97 3.27 -39.92
C GLN A 162 25.34 4.51 -40.73
N LYS A 163 24.66 5.65 -40.50
CA LYS A 163 25.02 6.92 -41.16
C LYS A 163 26.31 7.52 -40.62
N VAL A 164 26.67 7.19 -39.38
CA VAL A 164 27.87 7.72 -38.69
C VAL A 164 29.05 6.76 -38.84
N VAL A 165 28.81 5.46 -38.75
CA VAL A 165 29.84 4.42 -38.76
C VAL A 165 30.02 3.89 -40.18
N LYS A 166 31.19 4.12 -40.79
CA LYS A 166 31.53 3.69 -42.17
C LYS A 166 31.76 2.17 -42.32
N GLN A 167 31.24 1.35 -41.40
CA GLN A 167 31.33 -0.11 -41.41
C GLN A 167 29.97 -0.73 -41.03
N PRO A 168 29.66 -1.97 -41.43
CA PRO A 168 28.38 -2.60 -41.13
C PRO A 168 28.16 -2.75 -39.63
N VAL A 169 27.10 -2.14 -39.10
CA VAL A 169 26.67 -2.33 -37.71
C VAL A 169 25.91 -3.65 -37.62
N VAL A 170 26.38 -4.58 -36.78
CA VAL A 170 25.65 -5.80 -36.45
C VAL A 170 24.51 -5.43 -35.52
N THR A 171 23.28 -5.59 -35.98
CA THR A 171 22.08 -5.32 -35.16
C THR A 171 21.87 -6.48 -34.20
N PRO A 172 21.89 -6.27 -32.86
CA PRO A 172 21.52 -7.30 -31.92
C PRO A 172 20.05 -7.66 -32.12
N ASP A 173 19.74 -8.95 -32.01
CA ASP A 173 18.36 -9.43 -32.19
C ASP A 173 17.47 -8.85 -31.06
N ALA A 174 16.53 -7.97 -31.44
CA ALA A 174 15.71 -7.21 -30.48
C ALA A 174 14.84 -8.13 -29.59
N GLY A 175 14.61 -9.38 -30.01
CA GLY A 175 13.91 -10.39 -29.22
C GLY A 175 14.69 -10.91 -28.01
N ALA A 176 16.03 -10.82 -28.00
CA ALA A 176 16.86 -11.31 -26.90
C ALA A 176 16.83 -10.39 -25.67
N ALA A 177 16.76 -9.06 -25.87
CA ALA A 177 16.74 -8.08 -24.77
C ALA A 177 15.42 -8.05 -24.00
N ALA A 178 14.30 -8.41 -24.65
CA ALA A 178 12.99 -8.51 -24.00
C ALA A 178 12.86 -9.74 -23.09
N GLN A 179 13.63 -10.81 -23.35
CA GLN A 179 13.60 -12.04 -22.55
C GLN A 179 14.42 -11.97 -21.26
N SER A 180 15.35 -11.01 -21.15
CA SER A 180 16.19 -10.83 -19.96
C SER A 180 15.59 -9.93 -18.87
N ALA A 181 14.41 -9.34 -19.10
CA ALA A 181 13.72 -8.58 -18.06
C ALA A 181 13.17 -9.57 -17.01
N PRO A 182 13.54 -9.44 -15.72
CA PRO A 182 13.04 -10.34 -14.69
C PRO A 182 11.53 -10.17 -14.58
N LYS A 183 10.80 -11.29 -14.66
CA LYS A 183 9.39 -11.31 -14.26
C LYS A 183 9.35 -11.00 -12.76
N GLN A 184 8.98 -9.78 -12.40
CA GLN A 184 8.64 -9.41 -11.03
C GLN A 184 7.28 -9.98 -10.65
#